data_AF-A0A212CXJ5-F1
#
_entry.id   AF-A0A212CXJ5-F1
#
_cell.length_a   1.000
_cell.length_b   1.000
_cell.length_c   1.000
_cell.angle_alpha   90.00
_cell.angle_beta   90.00
_cell.angle_gamma   90.00
#
_symmetry.space_group_name_H-M   'P 1'
#
loop_
_entity.id
_entity.type
_entity.pdbx_description
1 polymer ?
#
loop_
_entity_poly.entity_id
_entity_poly.type
_entity_poly.pdbx_seq_one_letter_code
_entity_poly.pdbx_strand_id
1 'polypeptide(L)' 'PGDIRSLLVWIKKNLLKERPELFIQGDSVRPGILVLVNDADWELLGELDYQLQDQDSVLFISTLHGG' A
#
# COMPACT_ATOMS: atom_id res chain seq x y z
N PRO A 1 7.57 -8.75 12.56
CA PRO A 1 6.44 -8.37 11.67
C PRO A 1 6.35 -6.84 11.60
N GLY A 2 6.30 -6.29 10.39
CA GLY A 2 6.06 -4.86 10.18
C GLY A 2 4.57 -4.60 9.94
N ASP A 3 4.14 -3.36 10.10
CA ASP A 3 2.81 -2.92 9.69
C ASP A 3 2.79 -2.47 8.21
N ILE A 4 1.60 -2.21 7.67
CA ILE A 4 1.45 -1.69 6.30
C ILE A 4 2.19 -0.36 6.12
N ARG A 5 2.21 0.51 7.14
CA ARG A 5 2.98 1.75 7.12
C ARG A 5 4.46 1.51 6.84
N SER A 6 5.07 0.57 7.57
CA SER A 6 6.46 0.17 7.40
C SER A 6 6.72 -0.46 6.03
N LEU A 7 5.76 -1.22 5.51
CA LEU A 7 5.81 -1.76 4.14
C LEU A 7 5.81 -0.65 3.10
N LEU A 8 4.96 0.38 3.22
CA LEU A 8 4.94 1.51 2.27
C LEU A 8 6.27 2.28 2.27
N VAL A 9 6.86 2.51 3.45
CA VAL A 9 8.20 3.11 3.56
C VAL A 9 9.24 2.23 2.87
N TRP A 10 9.17 0.92 3.04
CA TRP A 10 10.08 -0.02 2.38
C TRP A 10 9.90 -0.05 0.86
N ILE A 11 8.67 -0.10 0.35
CA ILE A 11 8.36 -0.05 -1.09
C ILE A 11 8.91 1.24 -1.69
N LYS A 12 8.68 2.38 -1.03
CA LYS A 12 9.18 3.70 -1.47
C LYS A 12 10.69 3.71 -1.67
N LYS A 13 11.42 3.10 -0.73
CA LYS A 13 12.88 3.11 -0.70
C LYS A 13 13.51 2.11 -1.65
N ASN A 14 12.87 0.96 -1.88
CA ASN A 14 13.52 -0.19 -2.52
C ASN A 14 12.93 -0.56 -3.89
N LEU A 15 11.65 -0.30 -4.13
CA LEU A 15 10.96 -0.75 -5.34
C LEU A 15 10.58 0.40 -6.28
N LEU A 16 10.19 1.55 -5.75
CA LEU A 16 9.85 2.72 -6.57
C LEU A 16 11.11 3.34 -7.17
N LYS A 17 11.09 3.62 -8.48
CA LYS A 17 12.25 4.17 -9.21
C LYS A 17 12.05 5.60 -9.69
N GLU A 18 10.88 5.91 -10.24
CA GLU A 18 10.67 7.18 -10.96
C GLU A 18 9.84 8.18 -10.15
N ARG A 19 8.51 8.02 -10.16
CA ARG A 19 7.56 8.98 -9.59
C ARG A 19 6.86 8.41 -8.36
N PRO A 20 7.56 8.30 -7.21
CA PRO A 20 6.99 7.72 -5.99
C PRO A 20 5.74 8.46 -5.50
N GLU A 21 5.61 9.74 -5.83
CA GLU A 21 4.43 10.58 -5.55
C GLU A 21 3.15 10.13 -6.29
N LEU A 22 3.28 9.36 -7.38
CA LEU A 22 2.11 8.76 -8.04
C LEU A 22 1.56 7.57 -7.26
N PHE A 23 2.37 6.97 -6.38
CA PHE A 23 2.00 5.82 -5.56
C PHE A 23 1.73 6.21 -4.09
N ILE A 24 2.51 7.13 -3.52
CA ILE A 24 2.47 7.51 -2.10
C ILE A 24 2.20 8.99 -1.96
N GLN A 25 1.26 9.34 -1.07
CA GLN A 25 0.98 10.71 -0.66
C GLN A 25 1.02 10.82 0.87
N GLY A 26 1.93 11.65 1.38
CA GLY A 26 2.20 11.70 2.83
C GLY A 26 2.71 10.34 3.32
N ASP A 27 1.98 9.77 4.28
CA ASP A 27 2.33 8.52 4.95
C ASP A 27 1.53 7.30 4.44
N SER A 28 0.68 7.50 3.41
CA SER A 28 -0.21 6.48 2.86
C SER A 28 -0.13 6.40 1.33
N VAL A 29 -0.88 5.48 0.72
CA VAL A 29 -1.04 5.42 -0.73
C VAL A 29 -1.80 6.65 -1.24
N ARG A 30 -1.52 7.05 -2.48
CA ARG A 30 -2.24 8.16 -3.13
C ARG A 30 -3.73 7.80 -3.26
N PRO A 31 -4.66 8.75 -3.04
CA PRO A 31 -6.08 8.55 -3.32
C PRO A 31 -6.31 8.04 -4.75
N GLY A 32 -7.18 7.04 -4.89
CA GLY A 32 -7.34 6.31 -6.15
C GLY A 32 -6.44 5.07 -6.29
N ILE A 33 -5.81 4.64 -5.20
CA ILE A 33 -5.18 3.31 -5.08
C ILE A 33 -5.96 2.55 -4.02
N LEU A 34 -6.53 1.41 -4.41
CA LEU A 34 -7.13 0.44 -3.49
C LEU A 34 -6.04 -0.50 -2.98
N VAL A 35 -6.11 -0.84 -1.69
CA VAL A 35 -5.19 -1.78 -1.06
C VAL A 35 -5.99 -2.96 -0.52
N LEU A 36 -5.64 -4.17 -0.95
CA LEU A 36 -6.22 -5.40 -0.46
C LEU A 36 -5.16 -6.21 0.28
N VAL A 37 -5.54 -6.78 1.42
CA VAL A 37 -4.75 -7.78 2.13
C VAL A 37 -5.53 -9.10 2.07
N ASN A 38 -4.95 -10.12 1.43
CA ASN A 38 -5.60 -11.41 1.20
C ASN A 38 -7.02 -11.26 0.60
N ASP A 39 -7.14 -10.44 -0.44
CA ASP A 39 -8.38 -10.10 -1.16
C ASP A 39 -9.45 -9.37 -0.32
N ALA A 40 -9.14 -8.98 0.92
CA ALA A 40 -10.01 -8.17 1.77
C ALA A 40 -9.57 -6.70 1.79
N ASP A 41 -10.55 -5.80 1.83
CA ASP A 41 -10.32 -4.35 1.90
C ASP A 41 -9.61 -3.97 3.20
N TRP A 42 -8.46 -3.30 3.08
CA TRP A 42 -7.64 -2.91 4.24
C TRP A 42 -8.36 -1.94 5.20
N GLU A 43 -9.38 -1.20 4.74
CA GLU A 43 -10.17 -0.28 5.57
C GLU A 43 -10.88 -1.05 6.70
N LEU A 44 -11.22 -2.31 6.45
CA LEU A 44 -11.82 -3.21 7.45
C LEU A 44 -10.78 -3.87 8.37
N LEU A 45 -9.48 -3.75 8.03
CA LEU A 45 -8.37 -4.45 8.69
C LEU A 45 -7.46 -3.52 9.50
N GLY A 46 -7.78 -2.23 9.57
CA GLY A 46 -6.98 -1.23 10.30
C GLY A 46 -5.95 -0.51 9.44
N GLU A 47 -6.07 -0.59 8.10
CA GLU A 47 -5.28 0.18 7.13
C GLU A 47 -3.77 0.12 7.37
N LEU A 48 -3.17 1.27 7.70
CA LEU A 48 -1.73 1.44 7.92
C LEU A 48 -1.20 0.66 9.12
N ASP A 49 -2.06 0.36 10.09
CA ASP A 49 -1.68 -0.26 11.36
C ASP A 49 -1.89 -1.79 11.35
N TYR A 50 -2.42 -2.34 10.25
CA TYR A 50 -2.53 -3.79 10.05
C TYR A 50 -1.16 -4.45 10.18
N GLN A 51 -1.06 -5.43 11.07
CA GLN A 51 0.16 -6.18 11.33
C GLN A 51 0.32 -7.29 10.31
N LEU A 52 1.29 -7.14 9.40
CA LEU A 52 1.56 -8.14 8.36
C LEU A 52 1.95 -9.48 8.99
N GLN A 53 1.33 -10.54 8.50
CA GLN A 53 1.66 -11.92 8.83
C GLN A 53 2.52 -12.55 7.74
N ASP A 54 3.20 -13.63 8.09
CA ASP A 54 3.88 -14.44 7.10
C ASP A 54 2.86 -14.97 6.08
N GLN A 55 3.26 -15.01 4.81
CA GLN A 55 2.42 -15.43 3.67
C GLN A 55 1.24 -14.50 3.33
N ASP A 56 1.12 -13.31 3.94
CA ASP A 56 0.12 -12.32 3.50
C ASP A 56 0.41 -11.84 2.07
N SER A 57 -0.66 -11.74 1.26
CA SER A 57 -0.63 -11.09 -0.04
C SER A 57 -1.17 -9.67 0.08
N VAL A 58 -0.37 -8.68 -0.30
CA VAL A 58 -0.78 -7.27 -0.35
C VAL A 58 -0.85 -6.82 -1.80
N LEU A 59 -2.05 -6.43 -2.25
CA LEU A 59 -2.30 -5.99 -3.62
C LEU A 59 -2.62 -4.50 -3.64
N PHE A 60 -1.96 -3.77 -4.53
CA PHE A 60 -2.22 -2.36 -4.80
C PHE A 60 -2.83 -2.20 -6.19
N ILE A 61 -4.05 -1.68 -6.28
CA ILE A 61 -4.77 -1.47 -7.54
C ILE A 61 -4.94 0.02 -7.73
N SER A 62 -4.31 0.59 -8.76
CA SER A 62 -4.62 1.97 -9.12
C SER A 62 -5.90 2.02 -9.93
N THR A 63 -6.93 2.65 -9.35
CA THR A 63 -8.23 2.89 -10.00
C THR A 63 -8.27 4.22 -10.75
N LEU A 64 -7.18 4.99 -10.71
CA LEU A 64 -7.02 6.28 -11.38
C LEU A 64 -5.74 6.31 -12.24
N HIS A 65 -5.82 5.72 -13.43
CA HIS A 65 -4.86 5.95 -14.54
C HIS A 65 -5.59 6.01 -15.89
N GLY A 66 -6.51 6.98 -16.02
CA GLY A 66 -7.18 7.32 -17.27
C GLY A 66 -6.76 8.70 -17.75
N GLY A 67 -5.76 8.74 -18.64
CA GLY A 67 -5.23 9.92 -19.31
C GLY A 67 -3.99 9.58 -20.11
#